data_AF-N8XPY5-F1
#
_entry.id   AF-N8XPY5-F1
#
_cell.length_a   1.000
_cell.length_b   1.000
_cell.length_c   1.000
_cell.angle_alpha   90.00
_cell.angle_beta   90.00
_cell.angle_gamma   90.00
#
_symmetry.space_group_name_H-M   'P 1'
#
loop_
_entity.id
_entity.type
_entity.pdbx_description
1 polymer ?
#
loop_
_entity_poly.entity_id
_entity_poly.type
_entity_poly.pdbx_seq_one_letter_code
_entity_poly.pdbx_strand_id
1 'polypeptide(L)'
;MEAYNIYNILLFLAFSIVVLGIFLGAGKNRNIVVFIDYDDLGLTFLIPVSFLGIFFLFHMFGGNPIWGLILSGIISFTLFLIMLIRSYKDNQKNILKTCLAVFTKLPLAFIWIINLITLINPSGQTARQRRDSRASALLILMFITPIIGLLVVNKVGSAINPKDWIKGRRVGGIRQYM
;
A
#
# COMPACT_ATOMS: atom_id res chain seq x y z
N MET A 1 -1.67 6.54 33.96
CA MET A 1 -2.97 6.69 33.28
C MET A 1 -2.92 7.72 32.14
N GLU A 2 -2.21 8.85 32.29
CA GLU A 2 -2.15 9.89 31.24
C GLU A 2 -1.49 9.44 29.93
N ALA A 3 -0.39 8.68 29.97
CA ALA A 3 0.29 8.21 28.75
C ALA A 3 -0.57 7.29 27.87
N TYR A 4 -1.40 6.45 28.48
CA TYR A 4 -2.34 5.57 27.75
C TYR A 4 -3.42 6.39 27.03
N ASN A 5 -3.93 7.44 27.69
CA ASN A 5 -4.91 8.33 27.09
C ASN A 5 -4.30 9.15 25.93
N ILE A 6 -3.07 9.66 26.09
CA ILE A 6 -2.35 10.37 25.02
C ILE A 6 -2.16 9.46 23.80
N TYR A 7 -1.73 8.22 24.00
CA TYR A 7 -1.57 7.25 22.91
C TYR A 7 -2.88 7.01 22.14
N ASN A 8 -3.99 6.80 22.85
CA ASN A 8 -5.30 6.60 22.23
C ASN A 8 -5.78 7.84 21.46
N ILE A 9 -5.52 9.04 21.98
CA ILE A 9 -5.82 10.29 21.29
C ILE A 9 -5.02 10.40 19.99
N LEU A 10 -3.71 10.09 20.02
CA LEU A 10 -2.86 10.10 18.83
C LEU A 10 -3.33 9.08 17.79
N LEU A 11 -3.71 7.87 18.20
CA LEU A 11 -4.30 6.88 17.31
C LEU A 11 -5.59 7.41 16.67
N PHE A 12 -6.49 7.97 17.48
CA PHE A 12 -7.75 8.52 16.98
C PHE A 12 -7.53 9.63 15.96
N LEU A 13 -6.57 10.54 16.22
CA LEU A 13 -6.18 11.58 15.28
C LEU A 13 -5.59 11.01 13.98
N ALA A 14 -4.70 10.03 14.09
CA ALA A 14 -4.10 9.39 12.92
C ALA A 14 -5.17 8.71 12.03
N PHE A 15 -6.09 7.95 12.63
CA PHE A 15 -7.21 7.35 11.90
C PHE A 15 -8.13 8.40 11.27
N SER A 16 -8.44 9.48 12.01
CA SER A 16 -9.27 10.57 11.49
C SER A 16 -8.65 11.24 10.27
N ILE A 17 -7.33 11.45 10.27
CA ILE A 17 -6.58 12.00 9.13
C ILE A 17 -6.66 11.08 7.91
N VAL A 18 -6.48 9.77 8.11
CA VAL A 18 -6.59 8.79 7.00
C VAL A 18 -8.00 8.78 6.43
N VAL A 19 -9.04 8.76 7.27
CA VAL A 19 -10.44 8.79 6.82
C VAL A 19 -10.76 10.07 6.06
N LEU A 20 -10.30 11.22 6.56
CA LEU A 20 -10.46 12.51 5.88
C LEU A 20 -9.74 12.54 4.53
N GLY A 21 -8.54 11.98 4.45
CA GLY A 21 -7.81 11.85 3.20
C GLY A 21 -8.48 10.90 2.20
N ILE A 22 -9.08 9.79 2.67
CA ILE A 22 -9.90 8.90 1.82
C ILE A 22 -11.07 9.69 1.24
N PHE A 23 -11.81 10.43 2.08
CA PHE A 23 -12.98 11.20 1.63
C PHE A 23 -12.61 12.29 0.62
N LEU A 24 -11.53 13.05 0.89
CA LEU A 24 -11.07 14.13 0.01
C LEU A 24 -10.38 13.62 -1.27
N GLY A 25 -9.87 12.40 -1.25
CA GLY A 25 -9.23 11.75 -2.40
C GLY A 25 -10.18 10.95 -3.28
N ALA A 26 -11.37 10.58 -2.76
CA ALA A 26 -12.35 9.77 -3.46
C ALA A 26 -13.35 10.60 -4.27
N GLY A 27 -13.88 10.00 -5.34
CA GLY A 27 -15.00 10.56 -6.10
C GLY A 27 -14.63 11.50 -7.24
N LYS A 28 -15.65 12.23 -7.74
CA LYS A 28 -15.56 13.13 -8.89
C LYS A 28 -14.98 14.51 -8.52
N ASN A 29 -15.27 15.00 -7.31
CA ASN A 29 -14.81 16.29 -6.79
C ASN A 29 -13.62 16.10 -5.84
N ARG A 30 -12.58 15.38 -6.30
CA ARG A 30 -11.40 15.12 -5.47
C ARG A 30 -10.62 16.41 -5.22
N ASN A 31 -10.25 16.63 -3.97
CA ASN A 31 -9.46 17.80 -3.55
C ASN A 31 -7.97 17.48 -3.48
N ILE A 32 -7.64 16.21 -3.27
CA ILE A 32 -6.27 15.68 -3.23
C ILE A 32 -6.13 14.51 -4.21
N VAL A 33 -4.92 14.31 -4.71
CA VAL A 33 -4.57 13.14 -5.52
C VAL A 33 -3.81 12.18 -4.61
N VAL A 34 -4.47 11.09 -4.21
CA VAL A 34 -3.84 10.03 -3.41
C VAL A 34 -3.04 9.12 -4.32
N PHE A 35 -3.66 8.46 -5.30
CA PHE A 35 -2.92 7.69 -6.31
C PHE A 35 -3.25 8.23 -7.70
N ILE A 36 -2.26 8.73 -8.44
CA ILE A 36 -2.52 9.25 -9.79
C ILE A 36 -2.89 8.12 -10.76
N ASP A 37 -2.22 6.97 -10.64
CA ASP A 37 -2.44 5.79 -11.48
C ASP A 37 -2.02 4.49 -10.75
N TYR A 38 -2.07 3.35 -11.45
CA TYR A 38 -1.65 2.07 -10.86
C TYR A 38 -0.14 1.94 -10.70
N ASP A 39 0.67 2.70 -11.43
CA ASP A 39 2.13 2.69 -11.27
C ASP A 39 2.53 3.43 -9.97
N ASP A 40 1.86 4.54 -9.61
CA ASP A 40 2.03 5.23 -8.33
C ASP A 40 1.53 4.38 -7.15
N LEU A 41 0.41 3.67 -7.34
CA LEU A 41 -0.06 2.68 -6.37
C LEU A 41 1.01 1.59 -6.13
N GLY A 42 1.53 1.04 -7.23
CA GLY A 42 2.59 0.05 -7.22
C GLY A 42 3.85 0.51 -6.49
N LEU A 43 4.33 1.71 -6.83
CA LEU A 43 5.47 2.34 -6.15
C LEU A 43 5.25 2.47 -4.65
N THR A 44 4.04 2.88 -4.23
CA THR A 44 3.71 3.02 -2.81
C THR A 44 3.73 1.67 -2.09
N PHE A 45 3.24 0.61 -2.73
CA PHE A 45 3.22 -0.74 -2.18
C PHE A 45 4.61 -1.37 -2.15
N LEU A 46 5.47 -1.00 -3.09
CA LEU A 46 6.87 -1.45 -3.12
C LEU A 46 7.65 -0.98 -1.89
N ILE A 47 7.29 0.13 -1.24
CA ILE A 47 7.99 0.63 -0.05
C ILE A 47 7.99 -0.40 1.11
N PRO A 48 6.83 -0.82 1.66
CA PRO A 48 6.81 -1.84 2.71
C PRO A 48 7.28 -3.21 2.20
N VAL A 49 7.00 -3.57 0.94
CA VAL A 49 7.44 -4.85 0.36
C VAL A 49 8.96 -4.92 0.25
N SER A 50 9.61 -3.86 -0.23
CA SER A 50 11.06 -3.82 -0.34
C SER A 50 11.69 -3.84 1.05
N PHE A 51 11.12 -3.09 2.01
CA PHE A 51 11.64 -3.08 3.37
C PHE A 51 11.61 -4.47 4.00
N LEU A 52 10.43 -5.10 4.07
CA LEU A 52 10.26 -6.41 4.69
C LEU A 52 10.94 -7.52 3.88
N GLY A 53 10.80 -7.48 2.56
CA GLY A 53 11.34 -8.49 1.64
C GLY A 53 12.86 -8.53 1.63
N ILE A 54 13.52 -7.37 1.52
CA ILE A 54 14.99 -7.30 1.53
C ILE A 54 15.51 -7.73 2.91
N PHE A 55 14.91 -7.24 3.99
CA PHE A 55 15.32 -7.64 5.34
C PHE A 55 15.22 -9.15 5.55
N PHE A 56 14.09 -9.74 5.14
CA PHE A 56 13.86 -11.18 5.24
C PHE A 56 14.85 -11.99 4.39
N LEU A 57 15.02 -11.63 3.11
CA LEU A 57 15.94 -12.34 2.20
C LEU A 57 17.39 -12.24 2.69
N PHE A 58 17.82 -11.06 3.13
CA PHE A 58 19.17 -10.87 3.65
C PHE A 58 19.46 -11.76 4.86
N HIS A 59 18.49 -11.88 5.77
CA HIS A 59 18.58 -12.78 6.91
C HIS A 59 18.56 -14.27 6.50
N MET A 60 17.71 -14.63 5.54
CA MET A 60 17.60 -16.00 5.01
C MET A 60 18.91 -16.51 4.39
N PHE A 61 19.69 -15.62 3.76
CA PHE A 61 21.01 -15.96 3.22
C PHE A 61 22.15 -15.94 4.24
N GLY A 62 21.85 -15.85 5.54
CA GLY A 62 22.84 -15.83 6.62
C GLY A 62 23.53 -14.48 6.81
N GLY A 63 22.99 -13.41 6.21
CA GLY A 63 23.51 -12.05 6.37
C GLY A 63 23.27 -11.50 7.79
N ASN A 64 24.17 -10.62 8.22
CA ASN A 64 24.03 -9.95 9.51
C ASN A 64 22.77 -9.02 9.50
N PRO A 65 21.86 -9.14 10.48
CA PRO A 65 20.60 -8.39 10.52
C PRO A 65 20.75 -6.87 10.44
N ILE A 66 21.83 -6.31 10.99
CA ILE A 66 22.08 -4.86 11.01
C ILE A 66 22.28 -4.35 9.57
N TRP A 67 23.08 -5.07 8.77
CA TRP A 67 23.31 -4.71 7.37
C TRP A 67 22.04 -4.89 6.51
N GLY A 68 21.25 -5.93 6.79
CA GLY A 68 19.94 -6.12 6.16
C GLY A 68 18.97 -4.98 6.48
N LEU A 69 18.95 -4.50 7.72
CA LEU A 69 18.15 -3.35 8.15
C LEU A 69 18.59 -2.07 7.44
N ILE A 70 19.90 -1.80 7.37
CA ILE A 70 20.43 -0.62 6.68
C ILE A 70 20.07 -0.64 5.20
N LEU A 71 20.31 -1.76 4.51
CA LEU A 71 20.04 -1.89 3.08
C LEU A 71 18.55 -1.73 2.76
N SER A 72 17.68 -2.44 3.49
CA SER A 72 16.23 -2.33 3.36
C SER A 72 15.73 -0.91 3.68
N GLY A 73 16.32 -0.27 4.70
CA GLY A 73 16.08 1.14 5.05
C GLY A 73 16.43 2.09 3.92
N ILE A 74 17.64 1.98 3.35
CA ILE A 74 18.09 2.84 2.24
C ILE A 74 17.16 2.70 1.04
N ILE A 75 16.88 1.48 0.60
CA ILE A 75 16.07 1.23 -0.60
C ILE A 75 14.63 1.71 -0.40
N SER A 76 13.99 1.36 0.73
CA SER A 76 12.62 1.81 1.01
C SER A 76 12.53 3.33 1.17
N PHE A 77 13.54 3.97 1.76
CA PHE A 77 13.61 5.43 1.88
C PHE A 77 13.79 6.11 0.51
N THR A 78 14.62 5.55 -0.38
CA THR A 78 14.75 6.07 -1.75
C THR A 78 13.41 5.99 -2.49
N LEU A 79 12.70 4.86 -2.40
CA LEU A 79 11.36 4.71 -3.00
C LEU A 79 10.36 5.70 -2.39
N PHE A 80 10.42 5.91 -1.08
CA PHE A 80 9.61 6.91 -0.39
C PHE A 80 9.87 8.33 -0.91
N LEU A 81 11.13 8.73 -1.12
CA LEU A 81 11.46 10.05 -1.67
C LEU A 81 10.94 10.21 -3.11
N ILE A 82 11.08 9.18 -3.95
CA ILE A 82 10.54 9.21 -5.33
C ILE A 82 9.01 9.40 -5.29
N MET A 83 8.33 8.63 -4.44
CA MET A 83 6.88 8.73 -4.26
C MET A 83 6.47 10.11 -3.73
N LEU A 84 7.22 10.67 -2.78
CA LEU A 84 6.94 11.99 -2.20
C LEU A 84 7.05 13.10 -3.26
N ILE A 85 8.12 13.09 -4.06
CA ILE A 85 8.33 14.06 -5.14
C ILE A 85 7.22 13.97 -6.19
N ARG A 86 6.80 12.76 -6.57
CA ARG A 86 5.67 12.55 -7.51
C ARG A 86 4.37 13.08 -6.91
N SER A 87 4.07 12.70 -5.68
CA SER A 87 2.87 13.15 -4.95
C SER A 87 2.81 14.67 -4.83
N TYR A 88 3.94 15.33 -4.63
CA TYR A 88 4.03 16.80 -4.59
C TYR A 88 3.68 17.44 -5.94
N LYS A 89 4.16 16.86 -7.05
CA LYS A 89 3.81 17.34 -8.40
C LYS A 89 2.33 17.10 -8.70
N ASP A 90 1.80 15.92 -8.36
CA ASP A 90 0.41 15.54 -8.61
C ASP A 90 -0.59 16.38 -7.81
N ASN A 91 -0.18 16.87 -6.64
CA ASN A 91 -0.97 17.77 -5.80
C ASN A 91 -0.67 19.25 -6.04
N GLN A 92 -0.25 19.60 -7.28
CA GLN A 92 -0.03 20.99 -7.71
C GLN A 92 0.97 21.76 -6.81
N LYS A 93 1.97 21.07 -6.28
CA LYS A 93 2.98 21.64 -5.38
C LYS A 93 2.41 22.20 -4.07
N ASN A 94 1.20 21.79 -3.68
CA ASN A 94 0.59 22.17 -2.42
C ASN A 94 1.05 21.23 -1.30
N ILE A 95 1.75 21.79 -0.30
CA ILE A 95 2.35 21.02 0.81
C ILE A 95 1.28 20.31 1.64
N LEU A 96 0.18 21.00 2.00
CA LEU A 96 -0.88 20.42 2.84
C LEU A 96 -1.57 19.24 2.15
N LYS A 97 -1.91 19.40 0.87
CA LYS A 97 -2.50 18.31 0.07
C LYS A 97 -1.56 17.13 -0.05
N THR A 98 -0.27 17.40 -0.25
CA THR A 98 0.77 16.37 -0.35
C THR A 98 0.94 15.60 0.95
N CYS A 99 1.04 16.31 2.09
CA CYS A 99 1.11 15.68 3.40
C CYS A 99 -0.10 14.78 3.63
N LEU A 100 -1.31 15.29 3.40
CA LEU A 100 -2.53 14.51 3.57
C LEU A 100 -2.56 13.28 2.64
N ALA A 101 -2.17 13.43 1.37
CA ALA A 101 -2.08 12.33 0.42
C ALA A 101 -1.08 11.25 0.89
N VAL A 102 0.11 11.66 1.37
CA VAL A 102 1.14 10.75 1.89
C VAL A 102 0.67 10.02 3.14
N PHE A 103 0.10 10.74 4.10
CA PHE A 103 -0.49 10.18 5.32
C PHE A 103 -1.71 9.30 5.06
N THR A 104 -2.30 9.37 3.87
CA THR A 104 -3.38 8.46 3.47
C THR A 104 -2.83 7.21 2.77
N LYS A 105 -1.96 7.38 1.78
CA LYS A 105 -1.48 6.27 0.95
C LYS A 105 -0.56 5.31 1.70
N LEU A 106 0.32 5.82 2.58
CA LEU A 106 1.27 4.96 3.29
C LEU A 106 0.57 4.02 4.28
N PRO A 107 -0.29 4.48 5.21
CA PRO A 107 -1.01 3.57 6.09
C PRO A 107 -1.84 2.55 5.32
N LEU A 108 -2.52 2.96 4.24
CA LEU A 108 -3.27 2.03 3.40
C LEU A 108 -2.37 0.95 2.79
N ALA A 109 -1.20 1.32 2.26
CA ALA A 109 -0.24 0.35 1.72
C ALA A 109 0.31 -0.60 2.79
N PHE A 110 0.69 -0.09 3.97
CA PHE A 110 1.18 -0.92 5.07
C PHE A 110 0.11 -1.89 5.57
N ILE A 111 -1.11 -1.40 5.82
CA ILE A 111 -2.21 -2.26 6.28
C ILE A 111 -2.50 -3.33 5.22
N TRP A 112 -2.56 -2.95 3.93
CA TRP A 112 -2.84 -3.91 2.87
C TRP A 112 -1.74 -4.99 2.78
N ILE A 113 -0.46 -4.60 2.79
CA ILE A 113 0.67 -5.55 2.69
C ILE A 113 0.77 -6.45 3.91
N ILE A 114 0.63 -5.92 5.13
CA ILE A 114 0.68 -6.73 6.35
C ILE A 114 -0.46 -7.76 6.36
N ASN A 115 -1.68 -7.36 5.95
CA ASN A 115 -2.80 -8.29 5.89
C ASN A 115 -2.64 -9.31 4.76
N LEU A 116 -2.05 -8.93 3.62
CA LEU A 116 -1.71 -9.89 2.57
C LEU A 116 -0.70 -10.93 3.07
N ILE A 117 0.34 -10.50 3.79
CA ILE A 117 1.31 -11.42 4.39
C ILE A 117 0.63 -12.32 5.42
N THR A 118 -0.23 -11.76 6.28
CA THR A 118 -0.98 -12.53 7.30
C THR A 118 -1.93 -13.54 6.67
N LEU A 119 -2.50 -13.23 5.50
CA LEU A 119 -3.34 -14.15 4.75
C LEU A 119 -2.54 -15.40 4.32
N ILE A 120 -1.35 -15.19 3.78
CA ILE A 120 -0.44 -16.22 3.28
C ILE A 120 0.16 -17.02 4.46
N ASN A 121 0.70 -16.32 5.45
CA ASN A 121 1.34 -16.87 6.63
C ASN A 121 0.66 -16.34 7.92
N PRO A 122 -0.46 -16.95 8.34
CA PRO A 122 -1.20 -16.50 9.50
C PRO A 122 -0.45 -16.76 10.81
N SER A 123 -0.47 -15.77 11.69
CA SER A 123 0.06 -15.89 13.05
C SER A 123 -0.81 -16.79 13.94
N GLY A 124 -0.19 -17.51 14.88
CA GLY A 124 -0.89 -18.35 15.87
C GLY A 124 -0.24 -19.71 16.11
N GLN A 125 -0.33 -20.19 17.36
CA GLN A 125 0.23 -21.48 17.75
C GLN A 125 -0.71 -22.65 17.40
N THR A 126 -2.03 -22.41 17.45
CA THR A 126 -3.04 -23.44 17.14
C THR A 126 -3.66 -23.26 15.75
N ALA A 127 -4.16 -24.35 15.16
CA ALA A 127 -4.88 -24.31 13.89
C ALA A 127 -6.11 -23.38 13.93
N ARG A 128 -6.80 -23.29 15.08
CA ARG A 128 -7.91 -22.36 15.28
C ARG A 128 -7.45 -20.90 15.20
N GLN A 129 -6.42 -20.53 15.95
CA GLN A 129 -5.86 -19.17 15.93
C GLN A 129 -5.39 -18.76 14.54
N ARG A 130 -4.74 -19.67 13.79
CA ARG A 130 -4.31 -19.38 12.41
C ARG A 130 -5.48 -19.15 11.46
N ARG A 131 -6.59 -19.88 11.62
CA ARG A 131 -7.82 -19.66 10.84
C ARG A 131 -8.44 -18.30 11.17
N ASP A 132 -8.52 -17.95 12.45
CA ASP A 132 -9.09 -16.67 12.90
C ASP A 132 -8.23 -15.48 12.42
N SER A 133 -6.90 -15.60 12.49
CA SER A 133 -5.94 -14.62 11.95
C SER A 133 -6.11 -14.41 10.44
N ARG A 134 -6.20 -15.52 9.68
CA ARG A 134 -6.47 -15.48 8.24
C ARG A 134 -7.83 -14.85 7.91
N ALA A 135 -8.87 -15.18 8.66
CA ALA A 135 -10.22 -14.63 8.45
C ALA A 135 -10.25 -13.12 8.70
N SER A 136 -9.62 -12.64 9.77
CA SER A 136 -9.47 -11.21 10.05
C SER A 136 -8.74 -10.49 8.92
N ALA A 137 -7.62 -11.05 8.44
CA ALA A 137 -6.87 -10.49 7.33
C ALA A 137 -7.69 -10.41 6.03
N LEU A 138 -8.48 -11.45 5.72
CA LEU A 138 -9.42 -11.43 4.57
C LEU A 138 -10.46 -10.32 4.69
N LEU A 139 -11.07 -10.15 5.86
CA LEU A 139 -12.07 -9.10 6.09
C LEU A 139 -11.46 -7.71 5.89
N ILE A 140 -10.28 -7.46 6.44
CA ILE A 140 -9.59 -6.18 6.27
C ILE A 140 -9.27 -5.93 4.80
N LEU A 141 -8.73 -6.92 4.09
CA LEU A 141 -8.45 -6.81 2.66
C LEU A 141 -9.72 -6.57 1.82
N MET A 142 -10.83 -7.21 2.18
CA MET A 142 -12.12 -7.04 1.51
C MET A 142 -12.60 -5.59 1.54
N PHE A 143 -12.38 -4.87 2.64
CA PHE A 143 -12.75 -3.46 2.76
C PHE A 143 -11.69 -2.50 2.18
N ILE A 144 -10.41 -2.75 2.45
CA ILE A 144 -9.35 -1.83 2.03
C ILE A 144 -9.12 -1.87 0.53
N THR A 145 -9.19 -3.04 -0.10
CA THR A 145 -8.96 -3.17 -1.55
C THR A 145 -9.88 -2.29 -2.40
N PRO A 146 -11.22 -2.27 -2.22
CA PRO A 146 -12.08 -1.36 -2.95
C PRO A 146 -11.85 0.11 -2.58
N ILE A 147 -11.50 0.44 -1.33
CA ILE A 147 -11.15 1.82 -0.93
C ILE A 147 -9.93 2.31 -1.71
N ILE A 148 -8.84 1.53 -1.74
CA ILE A 148 -7.65 1.83 -2.55
C ILE A 148 -8.04 1.93 -4.02
N GLY A 149 -8.87 0.99 -4.48
CA GLY A 149 -9.46 0.99 -5.80
C GLY A 149 -10.32 2.22 -6.11
N LEU A 150 -10.84 2.97 -5.14
CA LEU A 150 -11.56 4.23 -5.38
C LEU A 150 -10.60 5.44 -5.45
N LEU A 151 -9.47 5.37 -4.77
CA LEU A 151 -8.49 6.46 -4.65
C LEU A 151 -7.54 6.60 -5.85
N VAL A 152 -7.47 5.59 -6.72
CA VAL A 152 -6.71 5.68 -7.99
C VAL A 152 -7.44 6.58 -8.99
N VAL A 153 -6.81 7.66 -9.43
CA VAL A 153 -7.40 8.63 -10.37
C VAL A 153 -7.54 8.01 -11.76
N ASN A 154 -6.44 7.57 -12.35
CA ASN A 154 -6.40 6.98 -13.68
C ASN A 154 -6.21 5.47 -13.56
N LYS A 155 -7.15 4.68 -14.07
CA LYS A 155 -7.09 3.21 -13.98
C LYS A 155 -6.22 2.60 -15.08
N VAL A 156 -5.01 3.13 -15.22
CA VAL A 156 -3.99 2.73 -16.18
C VAL A 156 -2.67 2.53 -15.45
N GLY A 157 -1.77 1.76 -16.03
CA GLY A 157 -0.40 1.62 -15.54
C GLY A 157 0.44 0.94 -16.60
N SER A 158 1.67 1.40 -16.76
CA SER A 158 2.62 0.89 -17.75
C SER A 158 3.38 -0.33 -17.23
N ALA A 159 3.73 -0.30 -15.94
CA ALA A 159 4.45 -1.39 -15.27
C ALA A 159 3.48 -2.29 -14.51
N ILE A 160 2.48 -1.71 -13.84
CA ILE A 160 1.50 -2.44 -13.04
C ILE A 160 0.09 -2.05 -13.48
N ASN A 161 -0.64 -2.99 -14.11
CA ASN A 161 -2.05 -2.80 -14.46
C ASN A 161 -2.90 -4.01 -14.06
N PRO A 162 -3.50 -4.00 -12.86
CA PRO A 162 -4.31 -5.12 -12.39
C PRO A 162 -5.52 -5.42 -13.29
N LYS A 163 -6.06 -4.41 -13.99
CA LYS A 163 -7.21 -4.60 -14.88
C LYS A 163 -6.87 -5.46 -16.09
N ASP A 164 -5.68 -5.30 -16.65
CA ASP A 164 -5.24 -6.08 -17.80
C ASP A 164 -4.93 -7.52 -17.43
N TRP A 165 -4.50 -7.75 -16.18
CA TRP A 165 -4.26 -9.10 -15.65
C TRP A 165 -5.58 -9.87 -15.46
N ILE A 166 -6.62 -9.21 -14.96
CA ILE A 166 -7.95 -9.84 -14.76
C ILE A 166 -8.68 -10.06 -16.09
N LYS A 167 -8.57 -9.13 -17.04
CA LYS A 167 -9.26 -9.26 -18.33
C LYS A 167 -8.69 -10.35 -19.22
N GLY A 168 -7.51 -10.87 -18.91
CA GLY A 168 -6.77 -11.80 -19.76
C GLY A 168 -6.33 -11.11 -21.05
N ARG A 169 -5.07 -11.28 -21.45
CA ARG A 169 -4.69 -10.92 -22.82
C ARG A 169 -5.46 -11.85 -23.75
N ARG A 170 -6.40 -11.33 -24.54
CA ARG A 170 -6.90 -12.08 -25.72
C ARG A 170 -5.72 -12.25 -26.66
N VAL A 171 -5.00 -13.35 -26.51
CA VAL A 171 -3.96 -13.75 -27.47
C VAL A 171 -4.69 -14.07 -28.77
N GLY A 172 -4.41 -13.26 -29.79
CA GLY A 172 -4.65 -13.48 -31.22
C GLY A 172 -5.85 -14.32 -31.61
N GLY A 173 -6.85 -13.68 -32.23
CA GLY A 173 -7.78 -14.38 -33.10
C GLY A 173 -7.00 -15.22 -34.11
N ILE A 174 -7.42 -16.48 -34.26
CA ILE A 174 -6.90 -17.41 -35.25
C ILE A 174 -6.94 -16.67 -36.60
N ARG A 175 -5.76 -16.36 -37.16
CA ARG A 175 -5.66 -15.96 -38.57
C ARG A 175 -6.21 -17.14 -39.37
N GLN A 176 -7.43 -17.02 -39.87
CA GLN A 176 -7.91 -17.88 -40.93
C GLN A 176 -7.04 -17.57 -42.14
N TYR A 177 -6.10 -18.47 -42.43
CA TYR A 177 -5.47 -18.53 -43.73
C TYR A 177 -6.57 -19.00 -44.69
N MET A 178 -7.02 -18.10 -45.57
CA MET A 178 -7.67 -18.46 -46.84
C MET A 178 -6.60 -18.86 -47.84
#